data_AF-A0A925M1J4-F1
#
_entry.id   AF-A0A925M1J4-F1
#
_cell.length_a   1.000
_cell.length_b   1.000
_cell.length_c   1.000
_cell.angle_alpha   90.00
_cell.angle_beta   90.00
_cell.angle_gamma   90.00
#
_symmetry.space_group_name_H-M   'P 1'
#
loop_
_entity.id
_entity.type
_entity.pdbx_description
1 polymer ?
#
loop_
_entity_poly.entity_id
_entity_poly.type
_entity_poly.pdbx_seq_one_letter_code
_entity_poly.pdbx_strand_id
1 'polypeptide(L)'
;MEQSAFLVQLLPGMVRLADVHRLAGQQHDNLCGPYWIAMLLRSRGFHQLTSEQVAQCAGSVLPIGDPKTWLPKTASSRQDYSVALPVAAGLGDAGTSAQGLIAAVSTLSDGAYTLVPIQTEWSAARIEVMLDLCRQPAWNAIPLCNLRTDHLWGASLAVSDTIAYLNGEIITPPPPDWNVGHFLALAGMVEGHARSLILTCDTYPNFGWQGYHLQPADAIAQSLNRDDGNGGGILLFVATQHKDSVEQQATEQGFAIDVWDNGSPKS
;
A
#
# COMPACT_ATOMS: atom_id res chain seq x y z
N MET A 1 -2.22 15.67 -36.78
CA MET A 1 -1.80 14.68 -35.78
C MET A 1 -1.75 15.42 -34.45
N GLU A 2 -2.78 15.28 -33.62
CA GLU A 2 -2.65 15.65 -32.22
C GLU A 2 -1.60 14.71 -31.62
N GLN A 3 -0.59 15.26 -30.95
CA GLN A 3 0.39 14.46 -30.23
C GLN A 3 -0.35 13.78 -29.06
N SER A 4 -0.32 12.45 -29.00
CA SER A 4 -0.75 11.71 -27.81
C SER A 4 0.16 12.11 -26.66
N ALA A 5 -0.33 12.98 -25.78
CA ALA A 5 0.37 13.37 -24.56
C ALA A 5 -0.03 12.39 -23.45
N PHE A 6 0.97 11.84 -22.75
CA PHE A 6 0.76 11.13 -21.50
C PHE A 6 1.07 12.07 -20.35
N LEU A 7 0.23 12.05 -19.32
CA LEU A 7 0.40 12.87 -18.13
C LEU A 7 0.67 11.98 -16.92
N VAL A 8 1.74 12.27 -16.18
CA VAL A 8 2.08 11.57 -14.94
C VAL A 8 1.87 12.53 -13.78
N GLN A 9 1.01 12.18 -12.84
CA GLN A 9 0.66 12.97 -11.67
C GLN A 9 0.99 12.18 -10.41
N LEU A 10 2.09 12.55 -9.74
CA LEU A 10 2.46 11.96 -8.45
C LEU A 10 1.75 12.67 -7.29
N LEU A 11 1.42 11.92 -6.26
CA LEU A 11 0.91 12.50 -5.01
C LEU A 11 2.03 13.30 -4.30
N PRO A 12 1.73 14.48 -3.74
CA PRO A 12 2.75 15.31 -3.06
C PRO A 12 3.48 14.58 -1.93
N GLY A 13 2.76 13.75 -1.16
CA GLY A 13 3.33 12.95 -0.08
C GLY A 13 4.37 11.93 -0.58
N MET A 14 4.15 11.37 -1.77
CA MET A 14 4.97 10.31 -2.36
C MET A 14 6.28 10.84 -2.95
N VAL A 15 6.28 12.07 -3.48
CA VAL A 15 7.52 12.75 -3.90
C VAL A 15 8.50 12.87 -2.74
N ARG A 16 8.02 13.15 -1.52
CA ARG A 16 8.86 13.23 -0.31
C ARG A 16 9.34 11.87 0.19
N LEU A 17 8.64 10.79 -0.15
CA LEU A 17 8.95 9.42 0.30
C LEU A 17 9.96 8.73 -0.63
N ALA A 18 10.06 9.16 -1.89
CA ALA A 18 10.80 8.47 -2.95
C ALA A 18 12.24 8.09 -2.57
N ASP A 19 13.01 9.00 -1.96
CA ASP A 19 14.39 8.71 -1.55
C ASP A 19 14.47 7.71 -0.39
N VAL A 20 13.55 7.79 0.56
CA VAL A 20 13.50 6.85 1.70
C VAL A 20 13.16 5.45 1.18
N HIS A 21 12.17 5.35 0.30
CA HIS A 21 11.76 4.08 -0.30
C HIS A 21 12.90 3.45 -1.11
N ARG A 22 13.53 4.22 -2.01
CA ARG A 22 14.69 3.77 -2.81
C ARG A 22 15.84 3.23 -1.96
N LEU A 23 16.08 3.82 -0.80
CA LEU A 23 17.17 3.41 0.11
C LEU A 23 16.78 2.28 1.08
N ALA A 24 15.49 2.03 1.28
CA ALA A 24 15.02 1.09 2.30
C ALA A 24 15.38 -0.37 1.95
N GLY A 25 15.42 -0.70 0.65
CA GLY A 25 15.66 -2.06 0.17
C GLY A 25 14.40 -2.93 0.22
N GLN A 26 14.58 -4.24 0.40
CA GLN A 26 13.47 -5.18 0.53
C GLN A 26 13.04 -5.30 1.99
N GLN A 27 11.73 -5.40 2.21
CA GLN A 27 11.16 -5.75 3.51
C GLN A 27 11.64 -7.09 4.07
N HIS A 28 11.57 -7.21 5.40
CA HIS A 28 11.58 -8.50 6.08
C HIS A 28 10.27 -9.26 5.81
N ASP A 29 10.33 -10.58 5.83
CA ASP A 29 9.18 -11.43 5.52
C ASP A 29 8.02 -11.13 6.50
N ASN A 30 6.79 -11.12 5.99
CA ASN A 30 5.55 -10.90 6.76
C ASN A 30 5.43 -9.55 7.49
N LEU A 31 6.33 -8.58 7.21
CA LEU A 31 6.33 -7.26 7.87
C LEU A 31 5.97 -6.10 6.92
N CYS A 32 5.13 -6.32 5.90
CA CYS A 32 4.81 -5.25 4.92
C CYS A 32 4.18 -4.01 5.52
N GLY A 33 3.17 -4.16 6.38
CA GLY A 33 2.59 -3.04 7.14
C GLY A 33 3.64 -2.30 7.99
N PRO A 34 4.33 -2.99 8.93
CA PRO A 34 5.37 -2.37 9.76
C PRO A 34 6.51 -1.71 8.96
N TYR A 35 6.88 -2.31 7.83
CA TYR A 35 7.92 -1.76 6.95
C TYR A 35 7.47 -0.45 6.28
N TRP A 36 6.24 -0.39 5.79
CA TRP A 36 5.65 0.87 5.31
C TRP A 36 5.64 1.94 6.38
N ILE A 37 5.16 1.63 7.58
CA ILE A 37 5.10 2.60 8.67
C ILE A 37 6.50 3.11 9.05
N ALA A 38 7.50 2.24 9.11
CA ALA A 38 8.88 2.66 9.35
C ALA A 38 9.38 3.63 8.26
N MET A 39 9.13 3.34 6.97
CA MET A 39 9.50 4.24 5.88
C MET A 39 8.75 5.58 5.96
N LEU A 40 7.44 5.55 6.24
CA LEU A 40 6.61 6.75 6.37
C LEU A 40 7.13 7.65 7.48
N LEU A 41 7.38 7.11 8.67
CA LEU A 41 7.92 7.88 9.80
C LEU A 41 9.36 8.35 9.55
N ARG A 42 10.22 7.53 8.93
CA ARG A 42 11.58 7.96 8.52
C ARG A 42 11.54 9.15 7.57
N SER A 43 10.57 9.20 6.65
CA SER A 43 10.35 10.34 5.74
C SER A 43 9.87 11.62 6.45
N ARG A 44 9.62 11.54 7.76
CA ARG A 44 9.15 12.62 8.63
C ARG A 44 10.11 12.92 9.79
N GLY A 45 11.34 12.42 9.73
CA GLY A 45 12.39 12.73 10.70
C GLY A 45 12.69 11.64 11.74
N PHE A 46 11.89 10.56 11.77
CA PHE A 46 12.11 9.42 12.68
C PHE A 46 13.13 8.43 12.10
N HIS A 47 14.33 8.91 11.77
CA HIS A 47 15.31 8.22 10.93
C HIS A 47 15.81 6.87 11.49
N GLN A 48 15.75 6.67 12.81
CA GLN A 48 16.26 5.47 13.46
C GLN A 48 15.24 4.34 13.60
N LEU A 49 13.95 4.61 13.33
CA LEU A 49 12.88 3.63 13.56
C LEU A 49 13.00 2.45 12.62
N THR A 50 13.00 1.21 13.10
CA THR A 50 13.04 0.00 12.27
C THR A 50 11.66 -0.61 12.07
N SER A 51 11.48 -1.40 10.99
CA SER A 51 10.24 -2.14 10.76
C SER A 51 9.96 -3.15 11.87
N GLU A 52 10.99 -3.69 12.50
CA GLU A 52 10.89 -4.61 13.63
C GLU A 52 10.38 -3.92 14.90
N GLN A 53 10.83 -2.69 15.18
CA GLN A 53 10.29 -1.89 16.28
C GLN A 53 8.81 -1.56 16.06
N VAL A 54 8.44 -1.23 14.83
CA VAL A 54 7.03 -1.06 14.47
C VAL A 54 6.27 -2.37 14.65
N ALA A 55 6.82 -3.50 14.20
CA ALA A 55 6.18 -4.79 14.29
C ALA A 55 5.90 -5.20 15.75
N GLN A 56 6.86 -5.00 16.64
CA GLN A 56 6.67 -5.22 18.08
C GLN A 56 5.57 -4.32 18.64
N CYS A 57 5.57 -3.03 18.29
CA CYS A 57 4.57 -2.08 18.76
C CYS A 57 3.17 -2.37 18.20
N ALA A 58 3.08 -2.88 16.98
CA ALA A 58 1.84 -3.20 16.29
C ALA A 58 1.29 -4.60 16.64
N GLY A 59 2.03 -5.39 17.43
CA GLY A 59 1.64 -6.76 17.78
C GLY A 59 1.73 -7.74 16.61
N SER A 60 2.68 -7.54 15.68
CA SER A 60 2.88 -8.45 14.54
C SER A 60 3.21 -9.87 14.99
N VAL A 61 2.70 -10.85 14.25
CA VAL A 61 2.94 -12.28 14.46
C VAL A 61 3.51 -12.89 13.19
N LEU A 62 4.57 -13.68 13.30
CA LEU A 62 5.21 -14.34 12.17
C LEU A 62 4.61 -15.75 11.95
N PRO A 63 4.50 -16.22 10.70
CA PRO A 63 4.09 -17.60 10.41
C PRO A 63 5.27 -18.57 10.54
N ILE A 64 4.96 -19.84 10.84
CA ILE A 64 5.88 -20.98 10.64
C ILE A 64 5.61 -21.59 9.26
N GLY A 65 6.66 -21.88 8.49
CA GLY A 65 6.53 -22.58 7.21
C GLY A 65 7.63 -22.24 6.20
N ASP A 66 7.40 -22.60 4.94
CA ASP A 66 8.29 -22.27 3.82
C ASP A 66 7.97 -20.87 3.28
N PRO A 67 8.93 -19.92 3.29
CA PRO A 67 8.78 -18.59 2.71
C PRO A 67 8.25 -18.55 1.28
N LYS A 68 8.51 -19.59 0.48
CA LYS A 68 7.99 -19.69 -0.89
C LYS A 68 6.46 -19.73 -0.98
N THR A 69 5.77 -19.96 0.13
CA THR A 69 4.30 -20.03 0.18
C THR A 69 3.64 -18.66 0.39
N TRP A 70 4.39 -17.65 0.84
CA TRP A 70 3.88 -16.28 1.07
C TRP A 70 4.73 -15.17 0.44
N LEU A 71 5.87 -15.50 -0.16
CA LEU A 71 6.70 -14.54 -0.87
C LEU A 71 6.43 -14.55 -2.39
N PRO A 72 6.59 -13.40 -3.07
CA PRO A 72 6.90 -13.37 -4.49
C PRO A 72 7.96 -14.39 -4.89
N LYS A 73 7.75 -15.05 -6.04
CA LYS A 73 8.74 -15.98 -6.63
C LYS A 73 10.13 -15.35 -6.84
N THR A 74 10.16 -14.04 -7.07
CA THR A 74 11.36 -13.27 -7.38
C THR A 74 12.04 -12.69 -6.15
N ALA A 75 11.42 -12.75 -4.96
CA ALA A 75 12.00 -12.20 -3.74
C ALA A 75 12.88 -13.22 -3.02
N SER A 76 13.87 -12.69 -2.32
CA SER A 76 14.68 -13.48 -1.40
C SER A 76 14.06 -13.42 -0.01
N SER A 77 13.98 -14.55 0.70
CA SER A 77 13.51 -14.54 2.08
C SER A 77 14.44 -13.73 2.98
N ARG A 78 13.84 -12.92 3.86
CA ARG A 78 14.47 -12.02 4.81
C ARG A 78 13.90 -12.27 6.21
N GLN A 79 14.28 -13.41 6.78
CA GLN A 79 13.94 -13.84 8.15
C GLN A 79 15.04 -13.50 9.17
N ASP A 80 15.99 -12.64 8.79
CA ASP A 80 17.12 -12.16 9.58
C ASP A 80 16.71 -11.09 10.62
N TYR A 81 15.64 -11.34 11.37
CA TYR A 81 15.14 -10.43 12.41
C TYR A 81 16.17 -10.27 13.54
N SER A 82 16.38 -9.03 13.95
CA SER A 82 17.21 -8.66 15.11
C SER A 82 16.46 -8.75 16.44
N VAL A 83 15.12 -8.73 16.41
CA VAL A 83 14.26 -8.86 17.59
C VAL A 83 13.38 -10.11 17.51
N ALA A 84 13.06 -10.69 18.68
CA ALA A 84 12.09 -11.76 18.77
C ALA A 84 10.67 -11.20 18.55
N LEU A 85 9.96 -11.78 17.59
CA LEU A 85 8.55 -11.55 17.34
C LEU A 85 7.75 -12.82 17.69
N PRO A 86 6.49 -12.69 18.16
CA PRO A 86 5.60 -13.83 18.34
C PRO A 86 5.44 -14.62 17.04
N VAL A 87 5.18 -15.92 17.18
CA VAL A 87 5.07 -16.85 16.06
C VAL A 87 3.77 -17.64 16.17
N ALA A 88 3.05 -17.78 15.06
CA ALA A 88 1.86 -18.62 14.93
C ALA A 88 2.11 -19.83 14.03
N ALA A 89 1.40 -20.92 14.32
CA ALA A 89 1.55 -22.18 13.59
C ALA A 89 0.98 -22.13 12.17
N GLY A 90 0.01 -21.25 11.90
CA GLY A 90 -0.64 -21.09 10.61
C GLY A 90 -0.41 -19.71 10.00
N LEU A 91 -0.33 -19.66 8.66
CA LEU A 91 -0.23 -18.41 7.91
C LEU A 91 -1.45 -17.49 8.10
N GLY A 92 -2.63 -18.07 8.29
CA GLY A 92 -3.87 -17.34 8.55
C GLY A 92 -3.92 -16.64 9.92
N ASP A 93 -3.05 -17.02 10.85
CA ASP A 93 -2.95 -16.42 12.19
C ASP A 93 -1.71 -15.52 12.31
N ALA A 94 -1.10 -15.15 11.18
CA ALA A 94 0.11 -14.33 11.11
C ALA A 94 -0.14 -13.04 10.34
N GLY A 95 0.75 -12.07 10.51
CA GLY A 95 0.66 -10.76 9.89
C GLY A 95 0.56 -9.64 10.91
N THR A 96 0.04 -8.49 10.46
CA THR A 96 -0.13 -7.30 11.29
C THR A 96 -1.50 -6.69 10.98
N SER A 97 -2.28 -6.45 12.03
CA SER A 97 -3.61 -5.86 11.89
C SER A 97 -3.53 -4.37 11.54
N ALA A 98 -4.54 -3.87 10.81
CA ALA A 98 -4.68 -2.44 10.54
C ALA A 98 -4.78 -1.64 11.85
N GLN A 99 -5.51 -2.16 12.84
CA GLN A 99 -5.64 -1.57 14.16
C GLN A 99 -4.30 -1.45 14.89
N GLY A 100 -3.48 -2.51 14.85
CA GLY A 100 -2.14 -2.51 15.44
C GLY A 100 -1.23 -1.46 14.80
N LEU A 101 -1.29 -1.29 13.48
CA LEU A 101 -0.54 -0.24 12.77
C LEU A 101 -0.98 1.17 13.15
N ILE A 102 -2.29 1.41 13.28
CA ILE A 102 -2.85 2.70 13.73
C ILE A 102 -2.30 3.05 15.12
N ALA A 103 -2.36 2.10 16.06
CA ALA A 103 -1.85 2.28 17.43
C ALA A 103 -0.32 2.50 17.44
N ALA A 104 0.43 1.74 16.64
CA ALA A 104 1.88 1.85 16.53
C ALA A 104 2.32 3.21 15.97
N VAL A 105 1.67 3.73 14.93
CA VAL A 105 1.99 5.06 14.38
C VAL A 105 1.79 6.14 15.42
N SER A 106 0.67 6.13 16.13
CA SER A 106 0.40 7.11 17.18
C SER A 106 1.46 7.05 18.28
N THR A 107 1.78 5.84 18.76
CA THR A 107 2.75 5.62 19.84
C THR A 107 4.17 6.01 19.44
N LEU A 108 4.65 5.52 18.29
CA LEU A 108 6.05 5.71 17.86
C LEU A 108 6.35 7.12 17.34
N SER A 109 5.32 7.91 17.07
CA SER A 109 5.44 9.31 16.67
C SER A 109 5.08 10.30 17.77
N ASP A 110 4.85 9.84 19.01
CA ASP A 110 4.34 10.67 20.12
C ASP A 110 3.09 11.48 19.74
N GLY A 111 2.21 10.88 18.93
CA GLY A 111 0.98 11.49 18.43
C GLY A 111 1.17 12.51 17.30
N ALA A 112 2.37 12.68 16.74
CA ALA A 112 2.61 13.62 15.65
C ALA A 112 1.96 13.19 14.32
N TYR A 113 1.83 11.88 14.09
CA TYR A 113 1.22 11.30 12.90
C TYR A 113 0.13 10.29 13.26
N THR A 114 -0.78 10.06 12.31
CA THR A 114 -1.86 9.08 12.43
C THR A 114 -2.12 8.38 11.11
N LEU A 115 -2.77 7.23 11.18
CA LEU A 115 -3.40 6.56 10.05
C LEU A 115 -4.91 6.74 10.17
N VAL A 116 -5.54 7.33 9.16
CA VAL A 116 -7.00 7.42 9.06
C VAL A 116 -7.49 6.20 8.28
N PRO A 117 -8.25 5.28 8.88
CA PRO A 117 -8.74 4.09 8.17
C PRO A 117 -9.92 4.46 7.29
N ILE A 118 -9.81 4.18 6.00
CA ILE A 118 -10.84 4.47 4.99
C ILE A 118 -11.41 3.17 4.44
N GLN A 119 -12.73 3.10 4.41
CA GLN A 119 -13.49 2.02 3.78
C GLN A 119 -14.62 2.54 2.89
N THR A 120 -15.00 1.71 1.93
CA THR A 120 -16.19 1.84 1.08
C THR A 120 -16.38 0.51 0.38
N GLU A 121 -17.52 0.31 -0.29
CA GLU A 121 -17.53 -0.58 -1.45
C GLU A 121 -16.61 0.03 -2.52
N TRP A 122 -15.50 -0.66 -2.82
CA TRP A 122 -14.48 -0.13 -3.70
C TRP A 122 -14.87 -0.30 -5.16
N SER A 123 -14.66 0.76 -5.94
CA SER A 123 -14.77 0.78 -7.39
C SER A 123 -13.65 1.65 -7.97
N ALA A 124 -13.39 1.55 -9.28
CA ALA A 124 -12.40 2.38 -9.96
C ALA A 124 -12.59 3.88 -9.65
N ALA A 125 -13.84 4.36 -9.74
CA ALA A 125 -14.19 5.74 -9.43
C ALA A 125 -13.87 6.13 -7.98
N ARG A 126 -14.04 5.22 -7.01
CA ARG A 126 -13.67 5.48 -5.61
C ARG A 126 -12.16 5.59 -5.41
N ILE A 127 -11.36 4.85 -6.17
CA ILE A 127 -9.89 4.97 -6.14
C ILE A 127 -9.47 6.34 -6.69
N GLU A 128 -10.08 6.79 -7.78
CA GLU A 128 -9.81 8.12 -8.36
C GLU A 128 -10.16 9.25 -7.38
N VAL A 129 -11.35 9.21 -6.76
CA VAL A 129 -11.73 10.18 -5.72
C VAL A 129 -10.75 10.17 -4.54
N MET A 130 -10.28 8.99 -4.12
CA MET A 130 -9.26 8.89 -3.06
C MET A 130 -7.95 9.56 -3.47
N LEU A 131 -7.48 9.34 -4.70
CA LEU A 131 -6.28 9.99 -5.21
C LEU A 131 -6.46 11.51 -5.26
N ASP A 132 -7.63 12.00 -5.69
CA ASP A 132 -7.92 13.43 -5.72
C ASP A 132 -7.93 14.07 -4.32
N LEU A 133 -8.50 13.39 -3.33
CA LEU A 133 -8.38 13.83 -1.92
C LEU A 133 -6.90 13.91 -1.49
N CYS A 134 -6.10 12.91 -1.84
CA CYS A 134 -4.67 12.86 -1.50
C CYS A 134 -3.83 13.91 -2.22
N ARG A 135 -4.35 14.56 -3.27
CA ARG A 135 -3.64 15.64 -3.97
C ARG A 135 -3.58 16.93 -3.17
N GLN A 136 -4.39 17.11 -2.13
CA GLN A 136 -4.37 18.28 -1.27
C GLN A 136 -2.96 18.49 -0.67
N PRO A 137 -2.15 19.48 -1.14
CA PRO A 137 -0.74 19.54 -0.79
C PRO A 137 -0.49 19.81 0.68
N ALA A 138 -1.44 20.44 1.37
CA ALA A 138 -1.36 20.72 2.80
C ALA A 138 -1.24 19.42 3.62
N TRP A 139 -1.96 18.37 3.24
CA TRP A 139 -1.99 17.12 3.99
C TRP A 139 -0.73 16.28 3.81
N ASN A 140 -0.05 16.40 2.66
CA ASN A 140 1.05 15.51 2.25
C ASN A 140 0.71 14.02 2.49
N ALA A 141 -0.55 13.67 2.19
CA ALA A 141 -1.11 12.38 2.54
C ALA A 141 -0.48 11.27 1.69
N ILE A 142 -0.37 10.08 2.28
CA ILE A 142 0.11 8.88 1.59
C ILE A 142 -0.92 7.76 1.83
N PRO A 143 -1.67 7.35 0.80
CA PRO A 143 -2.64 6.26 0.90
C PRO A 143 -1.92 4.91 0.89
N LEU A 144 -2.07 4.15 1.97
CA LEU A 144 -1.52 2.80 2.10
C LEU A 144 -2.65 1.77 2.01
N CYS A 145 -2.72 1.04 0.91
CA CYS A 145 -3.73 0.01 0.66
C CYS A 145 -3.39 -1.28 1.40
N ASN A 146 -4.37 -1.92 2.01
CA ASN A 146 -4.33 -3.32 2.45
C ASN A 146 -5.28 -4.15 1.60
N LEU A 147 -4.74 -5.03 0.77
CA LEU A 147 -5.49 -5.65 -0.32
C LEU A 147 -5.08 -7.12 -0.55
N ARG A 148 -5.83 -7.86 -1.36
CA ARG A 148 -5.43 -9.19 -1.88
C ARG A 148 -4.78 -9.03 -3.25
N THR A 149 -3.59 -9.60 -3.45
CA THR A 149 -2.73 -9.30 -4.60
C THR A 149 -3.11 -10.02 -5.91
N ASP A 150 -3.97 -11.02 -5.85
CA ASP A 150 -4.31 -11.88 -6.99
C ASP A 150 -5.28 -11.25 -8.01
N HIS A 151 -5.88 -10.10 -7.71
CA HIS A 151 -6.61 -9.32 -8.70
C HIS A 151 -5.72 -8.27 -9.40
N LEU A 152 -4.49 -8.05 -8.89
CA LEU A 152 -3.55 -7.13 -9.51
C LEU A 152 -2.97 -7.70 -10.79
N TRP A 153 -2.64 -6.82 -11.72
CA TRP A 153 -1.76 -7.17 -12.82
C TRP A 153 -0.36 -7.45 -12.29
N GLY A 154 0.33 -8.40 -12.91
CA GLY A 154 1.73 -8.64 -12.58
C GLY A 154 2.59 -7.39 -12.78
N ALA A 155 3.57 -7.17 -11.91
CA ALA A 155 4.37 -5.95 -11.86
C ALA A 155 5.26 -5.73 -13.09
N SER A 156 5.41 -6.74 -13.95
CA SER A 156 6.23 -6.71 -15.17
C SER A 156 5.47 -6.30 -16.44
N LEU A 157 4.49 -5.40 -16.34
CA LEU A 157 3.76 -4.89 -17.50
C LEU A 157 4.72 -4.24 -18.51
N ALA A 158 4.67 -4.67 -19.76
CA ALA A 158 5.54 -4.11 -20.79
C ALA A 158 5.18 -2.65 -21.10
N VAL A 159 6.19 -1.84 -21.42
CA VAL A 159 5.98 -0.43 -21.81
C VAL A 159 5.10 -0.31 -23.06
N SER A 160 5.26 -1.22 -24.02
CA SER A 160 4.40 -1.28 -25.22
C SER A 160 2.94 -1.48 -24.86
N ASP A 161 2.65 -2.40 -23.94
CA ASP A 161 1.29 -2.73 -23.52
C ASP A 161 0.70 -1.61 -22.67
N THR A 162 1.53 -0.94 -21.87
CA THR A 162 1.17 0.29 -21.14
C THR A 162 0.70 1.36 -22.12
N ILE A 163 1.49 1.65 -23.16
CA ILE A 163 1.15 2.66 -24.18
C ILE A 163 -0.12 2.26 -24.93
N ALA A 164 -0.27 0.99 -25.31
CA ALA A 164 -1.45 0.48 -26.01
C ALA A 164 -2.70 0.64 -25.14
N TYR A 165 -2.65 0.19 -23.89
CA TYR A 165 -3.77 0.29 -22.95
C TYR A 165 -4.20 1.73 -22.70
N LEU A 166 -3.25 2.64 -22.47
CA LEU A 166 -3.51 4.06 -22.24
C LEU A 166 -4.15 4.76 -23.46
N ASN A 167 -3.95 4.23 -24.67
CA ASN A 167 -4.62 4.67 -25.90
C ASN A 167 -5.93 3.93 -26.19
N GLY A 168 -6.37 3.04 -25.30
CA GLY A 168 -7.68 2.37 -25.38
C GLY A 168 -7.65 0.98 -26.01
N GLU A 169 -6.48 0.49 -26.41
CA GLU A 169 -6.34 -0.87 -26.92
C GLU A 169 -6.63 -1.90 -25.84
N ILE A 170 -7.07 -3.09 -26.27
CA ILE A 170 -7.21 -4.24 -25.38
C ILE A 170 -5.85 -4.93 -25.30
N ILE A 171 -5.40 -5.18 -24.07
CA ILE A 171 -4.16 -5.93 -23.80
C ILE A 171 -4.48 -7.17 -22.96
N THR A 172 -3.57 -8.14 -22.98
CA THR A 172 -3.54 -9.21 -21.99
C THR A 172 -2.51 -8.83 -20.93
N PRO A 173 -2.92 -8.42 -19.72
CA PRO A 173 -1.96 -8.05 -18.69
C PRO A 173 -1.18 -9.28 -18.20
N PRO A 174 0.03 -9.10 -17.64
CA PRO A 174 0.72 -10.17 -16.95
C PRO A 174 -0.14 -10.73 -15.81
N PRO A 175 -0.09 -12.06 -15.56
CA PRO A 175 -0.81 -12.63 -14.44
C PRO A 175 -0.29 -12.05 -13.11
N PRO A 176 -1.12 -12.06 -12.05
CA PRO A 176 -0.68 -11.64 -10.71
C PRO A 176 0.57 -12.39 -10.26
N ASP A 177 1.47 -11.69 -9.58
CA ASP A 177 2.76 -12.25 -9.16
C ASP A 177 2.62 -13.30 -8.04
N TRP A 178 1.62 -13.14 -7.16
CA TRP A 178 1.29 -14.06 -6.07
C TRP A 178 -0.12 -13.78 -5.51
N ASN A 179 -0.60 -14.64 -4.61
CA ASN A 179 -1.89 -14.51 -3.93
C ASN A 179 -1.73 -14.47 -2.40
N VAL A 180 -1.68 -13.26 -1.82
CA VAL A 180 -1.69 -13.03 -0.36
C VAL A 180 -2.38 -11.71 -0.02
N GLY A 181 -2.62 -11.47 1.27
CA GLY A 181 -2.87 -10.12 1.78
C GLY A 181 -1.57 -9.31 1.86
N HIS A 182 -1.56 -8.09 1.33
CA HIS A 182 -0.36 -7.25 1.27
C HIS A 182 -0.66 -5.76 1.52
N PHE A 183 0.39 -5.01 1.87
CA PHE A 183 0.34 -3.55 1.97
C PHE A 183 1.19 -2.89 0.87
N LEU A 184 0.61 -1.97 0.12
CA LEU A 184 1.30 -1.13 -0.88
C LEU A 184 0.76 0.30 -0.87
N ALA A 185 1.52 1.26 -1.35
CA ALA A 185 1.08 2.66 -1.43
C ALA A 185 0.57 3.01 -2.84
N LEU A 186 -0.41 3.91 -2.93
CA LEU A 186 -0.71 4.55 -4.21
C LEU A 186 0.21 5.77 -4.37
N ALA A 187 0.95 5.81 -5.47
CA ALA A 187 1.94 6.83 -5.75
C ALA A 187 1.40 7.99 -6.59
N GLY A 188 0.38 7.72 -7.43
CA GLY A 188 -0.15 8.70 -8.37
C GLY A 188 -0.90 8.04 -9.52
N MET A 189 -1.01 8.75 -10.63
CA MET A 189 -1.74 8.32 -11.82
C MET A 189 -0.95 8.64 -13.10
N VAL A 190 -1.09 7.77 -14.09
CA VAL A 190 -0.63 7.94 -15.46
C VAL A 190 -1.85 7.99 -16.36
N GLU A 191 -2.08 9.12 -16.99
CA GLU A 191 -3.22 9.36 -17.88
C GLU A 191 -2.76 9.30 -19.33
N GLY A 192 -3.50 8.53 -20.14
CA GLY A 192 -3.39 8.55 -21.59
C GLY A 192 -4.61 9.15 -22.25
N HIS A 193 -4.69 8.97 -23.57
CA HIS A 193 -5.76 9.53 -24.37
C HIS A 193 -7.14 8.91 -24.06
N ALA A 194 -7.19 7.62 -23.73
CA ALA A 194 -8.45 6.89 -23.55
C ALA A 194 -8.59 6.23 -22.17
N ARG A 195 -7.48 5.91 -21.50
CA ARG A 195 -7.48 5.24 -20.19
C ARG A 195 -6.41 5.79 -19.27
N SER A 196 -6.54 5.50 -17.98
CA SER A 196 -5.58 5.80 -16.93
C SER A 196 -5.06 4.51 -16.29
N LEU A 197 -3.87 4.60 -15.69
CA LEU A 197 -3.30 3.59 -14.81
C LEU A 197 -2.86 4.27 -13.52
N ILE A 198 -3.08 3.60 -12.40
CA ILE A 198 -2.60 4.03 -11.09
C ILE A 198 -1.15 3.56 -10.94
N LEU A 199 -0.27 4.48 -10.56
CA LEU A 199 1.08 4.15 -10.15
C LEU A 199 1.02 3.68 -8.70
N THR A 200 1.40 2.44 -8.45
CA THR A 200 1.57 1.88 -7.11
C THR A 200 3.05 1.86 -6.73
N CYS A 201 3.32 1.74 -5.44
CA CYS A 201 4.65 1.60 -4.88
C CYS A 201 4.62 0.46 -3.87
N ASP A 202 5.49 -0.53 -4.06
CA ASP A 202 5.60 -1.74 -3.25
C ASP A 202 6.93 -1.79 -2.50
N THR A 203 6.96 -2.54 -1.41
CA THR A 203 8.13 -2.89 -0.58
C THR A 203 9.08 -3.91 -1.20
N TYR A 204 8.69 -4.56 -2.30
CA TYR A 204 9.56 -5.46 -3.04
C TYR A 204 10.23 -4.73 -4.21
N PRO A 205 11.54 -4.43 -4.16
CA PRO A 205 12.20 -3.61 -5.16
C PRO A 205 12.36 -4.30 -6.52
N ASN A 206 12.14 -5.61 -6.59
CA ASN A 206 12.15 -6.37 -7.85
C ASN A 206 10.86 -6.20 -8.67
N PHE A 207 9.85 -5.50 -8.13
CA PHE A 207 8.62 -5.18 -8.83
C PHE A 207 8.77 -3.97 -9.73
N GLY A 208 8.34 -4.09 -10.98
CA GLY A 208 8.37 -3.03 -11.98
C GLY A 208 9.69 -2.24 -11.97
N TRP A 209 9.60 -0.96 -11.66
CA TRP A 209 10.74 -0.04 -11.56
C TRP A 209 11.06 0.26 -10.10
N GLN A 210 11.83 -0.62 -9.45
CA GLN A 210 12.23 -0.47 -8.04
C GLN A 210 11.04 -0.40 -7.09
N GLY A 211 10.08 -1.31 -7.20
CA GLY A 211 8.86 -1.34 -6.41
C GLY A 211 7.71 -0.55 -7.01
N TYR A 212 7.95 0.31 -8.01
CA TYR A 212 6.87 1.02 -8.71
C TYR A 212 6.29 0.18 -9.85
N HIS A 213 4.98 -0.02 -9.87
CA HIS A 213 4.28 -0.73 -10.94
C HIS A 213 2.94 -0.08 -11.26
N LEU A 214 2.33 -0.47 -12.37
CA LEU A 214 1.09 0.13 -12.86
C LEU A 214 -0.07 -0.84 -12.66
N GLN A 215 -1.20 -0.32 -12.23
CA GLN A 215 -2.43 -1.08 -12.00
C GLN A 215 -3.62 -0.27 -12.52
N PRO A 216 -4.60 -0.89 -13.20
CA PRO A 216 -5.84 -0.20 -13.47
C PRO A 216 -6.64 -0.06 -12.16
N ALA A 217 -7.47 0.99 -12.07
CA ALA A 217 -8.18 1.31 -10.83
C ALA A 217 -9.20 0.24 -10.42
N ASP A 218 -9.75 -0.49 -11.39
CA ASP A 218 -10.66 -1.64 -11.17
C ASP A 218 -9.95 -2.82 -10.51
N ALA A 219 -8.72 -3.15 -10.92
CA ALA A 219 -7.92 -4.20 -10.28
C ALA A 219 -7.63 -3.86 -8.81
N ILE A 220 -7.24 -2.61 -8.52
CA ILE A 220 -7.02 -2.14 -7.13
C ILE A 220 -8.32 -2.24 -6.33
N ALA A 221 -9.44 -1.79 -6.89
CA ALA A 221 -10.72 -1.83 -6.22
C ALA A 221 -11.15 -3.26 -5.89
N GLN A 222 -11.02 -4.19 -6.84
CA GLN A 222 -11.31 -5.60 -6.62
C GLN A 222 -10.40 -6.21 -5.54
N SER A 223 -9.10 -5.90 -5.60
CA SER A 223 -8.12 -6.28 -4.58
C SER A 223 -8.44 -5.76 -3.18
N LEU A 224 -9.00 -4.55 -3.06
CA LEU A 224 -9.40 -3.95 -1.78
C LEU A 224 -10.71 -4.51 -1.23
N ASN A 225 -11.66 -4.87 -2.10
CA ASN A 225 -12.93 -5.47 -1.67
C ASN A 225 -12.76 -6.85 -1.05
N ARG A 226 -11.69 -7.58 -1.44
CA ARG A 226 -11.30 -8.90 -0.91
C ARG A 226 -12.45 -9.92 -0.83
N ASP A 227 -12.44 -10.93 -1.70
CA ASP A 227 -13.39 -12.04 -1.66
C ASP A 227 -12.86 -13.27 -0.88
N ASP A 228 -11.83 -13.10 -0.03
CA ASP A 228 -11.26 -14.17 0.81
C ASP A 228 -11.86 -14.26 2.22
N GLY A 229 -12.87 -13.45 2.53
CA GLY A 229 -13.52 -13.39 3.85
C GLY A 229 -12.83 -12.46 4.85
N ASN A 230 -11.71 -11.83 4.48
CA ASN A 230 -11.06 -10.78 5.25
C ASN A 230 -11.39 -9.39 4.67
N GLY A 231 -11.39 -8.36 5.50
CA GLY A 231 -11.57 -6.98 5.09
C GLY A 231 -10.30 -6.34 4.53
N GLY A 232 -10.48 -5.37 3.63
CA GLY A 232 -9.42 -4.55 3.04
C GLY A 232 -9.82 -3.09 3.01
N GLY A 233 -8.85 -2.21 2.80
CA GLY A 233 -9.09 -0.77 2.86
C GLY A 233 -7.82 0.05 2.68
N ILE A 234 -7.93 1.36 2.93
CA ILE A 234 -6.81 2.29 2.80
C ILE A 234 -6.54 2.94 4.15
N LEU A 235 -5.30 2.84 4.63
CA LEU A 235 -4.80 3.62 5.75
C LEU A 235 -4.17 4.90 5.20
N LEU A 236 -4.80 6.05 5.43
CA LEU A 236 -4.29 7.32 4.97
C LEU A 236 -3.33 7.91 6.01
N PHE A 237 -2.04 7.94 5.69
CA PHE A 237 -1.02 8.50 6.57
C PHE A 237 -0.96 10.02 6.45
N VAL A 238 -1.19 10.72 7.57
CA VAL A 238 -1.20 12.18 7.65
C VAL A 238 -0.64 12.66 8.99
N ALA A 239 -0.21 13.93 9.04
CA ALA A 239 0.06 14.59 10.33
C ALA A 239 -1.24 14.69 11.13
N THR A 240 -1.18 14.43 12.44
CA THR A 240 -2.38 14.35 13.30
C THR A 240 -3.21 15.64 13.28
N GLN A 241 -2.57 16.80 13.13
CA GLN A 241 -3.26 18.09 12.98
C GLN A 241 -4.21 18.17 11.78
N HIS A 242 -4.07 17.29 10.78
CA HIS A 242 -4.94 17.24 9.61
C HIS A 242 -6.02 16.16 9.71
N LYS A 243 -6.01 15.33 10.76
CA LYS A 243 -6.91 14.18 10.92
C LYS A 243 -8.38 14.58 10.72
N ASP A 244 -8.86 15.54 11.50
CA ASP A 244 -10.28 15.93 11.49
C ASP A 244 -10.72 16.46 10.12
N SER A 245 -9.86 17.25 9.46
CA SER A 245 -10.12 17.77 8.12
C SER A 245 -10.17 16.66 7.07
N VAL A 246 -9.30 15.66 7.18
CA VAL A 246 -9.26 14.49 6.29
C VAL A 246 -10.50 13.63 6.50
N GLU A 247 -10.86 13.32 7.74
CA GLU A 247 -12.04 12.50 8.08
C GLU A 247 -13.34 13.17 7.61
N GLN A 248 -13.46 14.49 7.81
CA GLN A 248 -14.61 15.26 7.34
C GLN A 248 -14.73 15.18 5.81
N GLN A 249 -13.66 15.49 5.07
CA GLN A 249 -13.68 15.49 3.61
C GLN A 249 -13.92 14.09 3.04
N ALA A 250 -13.32 13.05 3.63
CA ALA A 250 -13.57 11.67 3.22
C ALA A 250 -15.04 11.28 3.45
N THR A 251 -15.63 11.66 4.59
CA THR A 251 -17.03 11.38 4.89
C THR A 251 -17.98 12.14 3.95
N GLU A 252 -17.68 13.40 3.61
CA GLU A 252 -18.43 14.18 2.62
C GLU A 252 -18.41 13.54 1.22
N GLN A 253 -17.32 12.85 0.88
CA GLN A 253 -17.21 12.04 -0.34
C GLN A 253 -17.86 10.65 -0.20
N GLY A 254 -18.45 10.31 0.94
CA GLY A 254 -19.15 9.06 1.18
C GLY A 254 -18.26 7.87 1.51
N PHE A 255 -17.03 8.12 1.99
CA PHE A 255 -16.20 7.08 2.60
C PHE A 255 -16.56 6.89 4.08
N ALA A 256 -16.43 5.66 4.58
CA ALA A 256 -16.51 5.35 5.99
C ALA A 256 -15.12 5.47 6.66
N ILE A 257 -15.10 6.02 7.88
CA ILE A 257 -13.91 6.03 8.73
C ILE A 257 -14.01 4.88 9.71
N ASP A 258 -13.59 3.70 9.28
CA ASP A 258 -13.69 2.48 10.09
C ASP A 258 -12.55 1.52 9.79
N VAL A 259 -12.09 0.83 10.83
CA VAL A 259 -11.03 -0.17 10.73
C VAL A 259 -11.62 -1.50 10.28
N TRP A 260 -10.89 -2.24 9.45
CA TRP A 260 -11.29 -3.58 9.00
C TRP A 260 -10.51 -4.66 9.75
N ASP A 261 -11.08 -5.87 9.78
CA ASP A 261 -10.37 -7.08 10.20
C ASP A 261 -9.75 -7.72 8.96
N ASN A 262 -8.42 -7.64 8.83
CA ASN A 262 -7.67 -8.21 7.71
C ASN A 262 -7.26 -9.66 7.92
N GLY A 263 -7.82 -10.34 8.93
CA GLY A 263 -7.49 -11.72 9.30
C GLY A 263 -6.18 -11.85 10.09
N SER A 264 -5.46 -10.76 10.35
CA SER A 264 -4.28 -10.80 11.23
C SER A 264 -4.68 -10.82 12.70
N PRO A 265 -3.79 -11.29 13.61
CA PRO A 265 -4.06 -11.29 15.04
C PRO A 265 -4.49 -9.93 15.59
N LYS A 266 -5.45 -9.97 16.51
CA LYS A 266 -5.93 -8.77 17.20
C LYS A 266 -4.88 -8.33 18.22
N SER A 267 -4.39 -7.10 18.04
CA SER A 267 -3.46 -6.41 18.94
C SER A 267 -4.18 -5.83 20.15
#